data_AF-A0A355U494-F1
#
_entry.id   AF-A0A355U494-F1
#
_cell.length_a   1.000
_cell.length_b   1.000
_cell.length_c   1.000
_cell.angle_alpha   90.00
_cell.angle_beta   90.00
_cell.angle_gamma   90.00
#
_symmetry.space_group_name_H-M   'P 1'
#
loop_
_entity.id
_entity.type
_entity.pdbx_description
1 polymer ?
#
loop_
_entity_poly.entity_id
_entity_poly.type
_entity_poly.pdbx_seq_one_letter_code
_entity_poly.pdbx_strand_id
1 'polypeptide(L)'
;MVMIMTKTQSNLKPIRNPNADEFQRELYTKFPSTHFLSSPKNCDNFLKWNTFFRRNYHRFAIDYMKIDLYPYQALTLYEMGINKMSVIVACRAAAKSFIIA
;
A
#
# COMPACT_ATOMS: atom_id res chain seq x y z
N MET A 1 32.61 20.23 35.04
CA MET A 1 31.95 19.06 35.66
C MET A 1 30.44 19.35 35.58
N VAL A 2 29.56 18.65 34.87
CA VAL A 2 29.57 17.32 34.23
C VAL A 2 28.32 17.23 33.30
N MET A 3 28.49 16.59 32.12
CA MET A 3 27.53 15.73 31.37
C MET A 3 26.15 16.31 30.96
N ILE A 4 25.95 16.78 29.72
CA ILE A 4 25.58 15.99 28.51
C ILE A 4 24.34 15.08 28.73
N MET A 5 23.16 15.52 28.27
CA MET A 5 22.09 14.60 27.84
C MET A 5 22.13 14.47 26.32
N THR A 6 23.03 13.61 25.86
CA THR A 6 23.13 13.10 24.50
C THR A 6 21.83 12.45 24.06
N LYS A 7 21.43 12.75 22.82
CA LYS A 7 20.55 11.97 21.93
C LYS A 7 20.13 10.61 22.49
N THR A 8 18.90 10.50 22.96
CA THR A 8 18.21 9.21 22.97
C THR A 8 17.62 8.99 21.58
N GLN A 9 18.48 8.86 20.57
CA GLN A 9 18.10 8.14 19.35
C GLN A 9 18.13 6.67 19.76
N SER A 10 17.01 6.22 20.34
CA SER A 10 16.78 4.83 20.70
C SER A 10 17.25 3.95 19.56
N ASN A 11 18.15 3.03 19.88
CA ASN A 11 18.73 1.99 19.02
C ASN A 11 17.65 1.12 18.33
N LEU A 12 16.87 1.70 17.43
CA LEU A 12 16.06 0.97 16.48
C LEU A 12 16.99 0.67 15.32
N LYS A 13 17.42 -0.59 15.22
CA LYS A 13 18.03 -1.12 13.99
C LYS A 13 17.20 -0.56 12.82
N PRO A 14 17.79 0.13 11.83
CA PRO A 14 17.01 0.58 10.69
C PRO A 14 16.37 -0.67 10.12
N ILE A 15 15.04 -0.74 10.18
CA ILE A 15 14.28 -1.81 9.56
C ILE A 15 14.47 -1.56 8.08
N ARG A 16 15.56 -2.08 7.53
CA ARG A 16 15.89 -1.96 6.12
C ARG A 16 14.88 -2.84 5.41
N ASN A 17 13.89 -2.21 4.78
CA ASN A 17 13.07 -2.90 3.81
C ASN A 17 14.00 -3.31 2.65
N PRO A 18 14.28 -4.62 2.48
CA PRO A 18 15.25 -5.07 1.47
C PRO A 18 14.76 -4.83 0.05
N ASN A 19 13.46 -4.59 -0.13
CA ASN A 19 12.81 -4.39 -1.42
C ASN A 19 12.61 -2.91 -1.77
N ALA A 20 13.00 -1.99 -0.89
CA ALA A 20 12.85 -0.55 -1.13
C ALA A 20 14.01 -0.03 -2.00
N ASP A 21 13.69 0.73 -3.04
CA ASP A 21 14.68 1.40 -3.87
C ASP A 21 15.38 2.56 -3.11
N GLU A 22 16.44 3.11 -3.69
CA GLU A 22 17.21 4.19 -3.06
C GLU A 22 16.36 5.44 -2.78
N PHE A 23 15.44 5.78 -3.68
CA PHE A 23 14.55 6.93 -3.53
C PHE A 23 13.50 6.75 -2.43
N GLN A 24 12.90 5.56 -2.32
CA GLN A 24 11.94 5.18 -1.29
C GLN A 24 12.58 5.18 0.09
N ARG A 25 13.87 4.83 0.18
CA ARG A 25 14.63 4.88 1.43
C ARG A 25 14.83 6.29 1.93
N GLU A 26 14.99 7.27 1.04
CA GLU A 26 15.20 8.67 1.42
C GLU A 26 13.91 9.47 1.59
N LEU A 27 12.76 8.92 1.18
CA LEU A 27 11.48 9.63 1.13
C LEU A 27 11.11 10.30 2.47
N TYR A 28 11.34 9.62 3.60
CA TYR A 28 11.00 10.13 4.92
C TYR A 28 11.72 11.47 5.24
N THR A 29 12.88 11.72 4.65
CA THR A 29 13.69 12.94 4.88
C THR A 29 13.09 14.18 4.22
N LYS A 30 12.23 14.00 3.21
CA LYS A 30 11.60 15.10 2.47
C LYS A 30 10.43 15.73 3.22
N PHE A 31 9.92 15.07 4.26
CA PHE A 31 8.81 15.56 5.06
C PHE A 31 9.31 16.41 6.24
N PRO A 32 8.56 17.45 6.65
CA PRO A 32 8.89 18.20 7.86
C PRO A 32 8.81 17.28 9.09
N SER A 33 9.62 17.54 10.11
CA SER A 33 9.71 16.71 11.33
C SER A 33 8.41 16.60 12.13
N THR A 34 7.46 17.51 11.90
CA THR A 34 6.12 17.49 12.50
C THR A 34 5.17 16.50 11.83
N HIS A 35 5.50 15.99 10.64
CA HIS A 35 4.61 15.16 9.83
C HIS A 35 4.72 13.67 10.20
N PHE A 36 3.59 12.94 10.11
CA PHE A 36 3.51 11.51 10.44
C PHE A 36 4.50 10.63 9.63
N LEU A 37 4.72 10.96 8.36
CA LEU A 37 5.63 10.24 7.45
C LEU A 37 7.11 10.61 7.61
N SER A 38 7.44 11.57 8.48
CA SER A 38 8.84 11.88 8.80
C SER A 38 9.54 10.73 9.54
N SER A 39 8.77 9.86 10.19
CA SER A 39 9.27 8.63 10.78
C SER A 39 9.57 7.58 9.71
N PRO A 40 10.80 7.03 9.64
CA PRO A 40 11.16 6.00 8.67
C PRO A 40 10.22 4.79 8.69
N LYS A 41 9.79 4.36 9.89
CA LYS A 41 8.91 3.21 10.08
C LYS A 41 7.51 3.46 9.52
N ASN A 42 6.96 4.65 9.73
CA ASN A 42 5.62 4.99 9.27
C ASN A 42 5.60 5.15 7.75
N CYS A 43 6.65 5.77 7.20
CA CYS A 43 6.85 5.89 5.77
C CYS A 43 6.94 4.50 5.10
N ASP A 44 7.75 3.59 5.64
CA ASP A 44 7.88 2.23 5.11
C ASP A 44 6.56 1.44 5.19
N ASN A 45 5.85 1.53 6.32
CA ASN A 45 4.53 0.91 6.47
C ASN A 45 3.52 1.45 5.45
N PHE A 46 3.51 2.77 5.22
CA PHE A 46 2.66 3.40 4.23
C PHE A 46 2.96 2.89 2.81
N LEU A 47 4.23 2.79 2.43
CA LEU A 47 4.64 2.25 1.14
C LEU A 47 4.24 0.78 0.96
N LYS A 48 4.36 -0.03 2.02
CA LYS A 48 3.90 -1.42 2.05
C LYS A 48 2.39 -1.53 1.85
N TRP A 49 1.60 -0.71 2.55
CA TRP A 49 0.15 -0.66 2.38
C TRP A 49 -0.25 -0.25 0.97
N ASN A 50 0.38 0.78 0.42
CA ASN A 50 0.13 1.21 -0.96
C ASN A 50 0.44 0.08 -1.96
N THR A 51 1.58 -0.60 -1.78
CA THR A 51 1.96 -1.74 -2.64
C THR A 51 1.00 -2.92 -2.48
N PHE A 52 0.55 -3.20 -1.26
CA PHE A 52 -0.41 -4.27 -0.97
C PHE A 52 -1.72 -4.06 -1.73
N PHE A 53 -2.33 -2.87 -1.62
CA PHE A 53 -3.59 -2.56 -2.29
C PHE A 53 -3.43 -2.48 -3.81
N ARG A 54 -2.31 -1.93 -4.30
CA ARG A 54 -2.02 -1.91 -5.75
C ARG A 54 -1.90 -3.28 -6.38
N ARG A 55 -1.48 -4.29 -5.62
CA ARG A 55 -1.39 -5.68 -6.10
C ARG A 55 -2.68 -6.47 -5.90
N ASN A 56 -3.60 -5.99 -5.05
CA ASN A 56 -4.80 -6.71 -4.65
C ASN A 56 -6.03 -5.81 -4.75
N TYR A 57 -6.50 -5.55 -5.97
CA TYR A 57 -7.66 -4.67 -6.21
C TYR A 57 -8.95 -5.16 -5.56
N HIS A 58 -9.18 -6.47 -5.52
CA HIS A 58 -10.34 -7.04 -4.83
C HIS A 58 -10.35 -6.69 -3.32
N ARG A 59 -9.18 -6.72 -2.65
CA ARG A 59 -9.07 -6.31 -1.24
C ARG A 59 -9.25 -4.82 -1.06
N PHE A 60 -8.75 -4.02 -1.99
CA PHE A 60 -8.99 -2.59 -1.97
C PHE A 60 -10.50 -2.27 -2.02
N ALA A 61 -11.24 -2.90 -2.94
CA ALA A 61 -12.68 -2.68 -3.05
C ALA A 61 -13.46 -3.15 -1.81
N ILE A 62 -13.11 -4.29 -1.22
CA ILE A 62 -13.80 -4.83 -0.03
C ILE A 62 -13.40 -4.05 1.23
N ASP A 63 -12.10 -3.94 1.50
CA ASP A 63 -11.61 -3.45 2.79
C ASP A 63 -11.61 -1.92 2.88
N TYR A 64 -11.28 -1.23 1.77
CA TYR A 64 -11.18 0.23 1.74
C TYR A 64 -12.49 0.87 1.26
N MET A 65 -13.06 0.42 0.14
CA MET A 65 -14.32 0.98 -0.40
C MET A 65 -15.58 0.41 0.27
N LYS A 66 -15.45 -0.66 1.07
CA LYS A 66 -16.58 -1.31 1.76
C LYS A 66 -17.67 -1.83 0.81
N ILE A 67 -17.27 -2.25 -0.38
CA ILE A 67 -18.17 -2.85 -1.36
C ILE A 67 -18.26 -4.35 -1.08
N ASP A 68 -19.48 -4.86 -0.91
CA ASP A 68 -19.71 -6.29 -0.83
C ASP A 68 -19.67 -6.89 -2.23
N LEU A 69 -18.63 -7.70 -2.49
CA LEU A 69 -18.35 -8.27 -3.80
C LEU A 69 -18.66 -9.77 -3.78
N TYR A 70 -19.41 -10.23 -4.78
CA TYR A 70 -19.58 -11.65 -5.00
C TYR A 70 -18.23 -12.30 -5.38
N PRO A 71 -18.01 -13.59 -5.06
CA PRO A 71 -16.74 -14.26 -5.32
C PRO A 71 -16.24 -14.15 -6.76
N TYR A 72 -17.16 -14.26 -7.74
CA TYR A 72 -16.81 -14.15 -9.17
C TYR A 72 -16.31 -12.74 -9.54
N GLN A 73 -16.84 -11.69 -8.90
CA GLN A 73 -16.44 -10.31 -9.13
C GLN A 73 -15.05 -10.05 -8.56
N ALA A 74 -14.77 -10.59 -7.36
CA ALA A 74 -13.45 -10.51 -6.73
C ALA A 74 -12.37 -11.21 -7.57
N LEU A 75 -12.66 -12.40 -8.11
CA LEU A 75 -11.76 -13.11 -9.05
C LEU A 75 -11.50 -12.28 -10.30
N THR A 76 -12.56 -11.70 -10.89
CA THR A 76 -12.45 -10.85 -12.08
C THR A 76 -11.56 -9.63 -11.81
N LEU A 77 -11.75 -8.95 -10.68
CA LEU A 77 -10.92 -7.81 -10.24
C LEU A 77 -9.46 -8.20 -9.98
N TYR A 78 -9.23 -9.39 -9.44
CA TYR A 78 -7.89 -9.90 -9.23
C TYR A 78 -7.15 -10.16 -10.54
N GLU A 79 -7.81 -10.81 -11.51
CA GLU A 79 -7.25 -11.08 -12.84
C GLU A 79 -6.96 -9.78 -13.61
N MET A 80 -7.84 -8.77 -13.50
CA MET A 80 -7.61 -7.44 -14.08
C MET A 80 -6.42 -6.71 -13.43
N GLY A 81 -6.10 -7.01 -12.17
CA GLY A 81 -4.99 -6.38 -11.45
C GLY A 81 -3.61 -6.94 -11.78
N ILE A 82 -3.55 -8.21 -12.18
CA ILE A 82 -2.28 -8.89 -12.48
C ILE A 82 -1.94 -8.79 -13.97
N ASN A 83 -2.95 -8.96 -14.83
CA ASN A 83 -2.74 -9.07 -16.26
C ASN A 83 -2.88 -7.73 -16.97
N LYS A 84 -2.02 -7.49 -17.97
CA LYS A 84 -2.07 -6.29 -18.81
C LYS A 84 -3.29 -6.28 -19.75
N MET A 85 -3.81 -7.46 -20.09
CA MET A 85 -4.99 -7.65 -20.91
C MET A 85 -5.79 -8.80 -20.30
N SER A 86 -7.09 -8.59 -20.09
CA SER A 86 -8.02 -9.64 -19.68
C SER A 86 -9.26 -9.58 -20.56
N VAL A 87 -9.78 -10.74 -20.95
CA VAL A 87 -11.00 -10.87 -21.74
C VAL A 87 -12.01 -11.63 -20.91
N ILE A 88 -13.12 -10.98 -20.58
CA ILE A 88 -14.15 -11.52 -19.70
C ILE A 88 -15.41 -11.76 -20.53
N VAL A 89 -15.78 -13.02 -20.71
CA VAL A 89 -17.07 -13.40 -21.31
C VAL A 89 -18.10 -13.43 -20.20
N ALA A 90 -19.15 -12.63 -20.29
CA ALA A 90 -20.18 -12.61 -19.25
C ALA A 90 -21.57 -12.26 -19.79
N CYS A 91 -22.61 -12.81 -19.14
CA CYS A 91 -24.01 -12.70 -19.54
C CYS A 91 -24.67 -11.35 -19.23
N ARG A 92 -25.79 -11.01 -19.88
CA ARG A 92 -26.55 -9.77 -19.60
C ARG A 92 -26.89 -9.65 -18.10
N ALA A 93 -26.92 -8.42 -17.58
CA ALA A 93 -27.21 -8.07 -16.18
C ALA A 93 -26.22 -8.56 -15.09
N ALA A 94 -25.04 -9.06 -15.44
CA ALA A 94 -24.04 -9.52 -14.46
C ALA A 94 -23.26 -8.40 -13.71
N ALA A 95 -23.79 -7.17 -13.66
CA ALA A 95 -23.16 -6.00 -13.01
C ALA A 95 -21.71 -5.68 -13.47
N LYS A 96 -21.35 -6.00 -14.72
CA LYS A 96 -20.00 -5.75 -15.26
C LYS A 96 -19.58 -4.28 -15.20
N SER A 97 -20.49 -3.37 -15.57
CA SER A 97 -20.21 -1.93 -15.55
C SER A 97 -19.91 -1.43 -14.15
N PHE A 98 -20.55 -2.00 -13.13
CA PHE A 98 -20.30 -1.65 -11.73
C PHE A 98 -18.90 -2.09 -11.26
N ILE A 99 -18.36 -3.19 -11.81
CA ILE A 99 -17.02 -3.69 -11.45
C ILE A 99 -15.92 -2.89 -12.17
N ILE A 100 -16.21 -2.34 -13.36
CA ILE A 100 -15.25 -1.61 -14.20
C ILE A 100 -15.20 -0.12 -13.86
N ALA A 101 -16.32 0.48 -13.44
CA ALA A 101 -16.44 1.91 -13.10
C ALA A 101 -15.68 2.26 -11.81
#